data_AF-A0A1V5NIP2-F1
#
_entry.id   AF-A0A1V5NIP2-F1
#
_cell.length_a   1.000
_cell.length_b   1.000
_cell.length_c   1.000
_cell.angle_alpha   90.00
_cell.angle_beta   90.00
_cell.angle_gamma   90.00
#
_symmetry.space_group_name_H-M   'P 1'
#
loop_
_entity.id
_entity.type
_entity.pdbx_description
1 polymer ?
#
loop_
_entity_poly.entity_id
_entity_poly.type
_entity_poly.pdbx_seq_one_letter_code
_entity_poly.pdbx_strand_id
1 'polypeptide(L)' 'MTGVNRSDCSDMLIFLEESKIKSITLINQPDATLYPVNELSPSELKLKGFVWMSDLRPTSKEDIFRKFR' A
#
# COMPACT_ATOMS: atom_id res chain seq x y z
N MET A 1 -17.78 15.72 -5.20
CA MET A 1 -17.52 14.50 -5.99
C MET A 1 -16.40 13.76 -5.29
N THR A 2 -16.63 12.53 -4.86
CA THR A 2 -15.58 11.69 -4.26
C THR A 2 -15.18 10.68 -5.33
N GLY A 3 -13.89 10.52 -5.56
CA GLY A 3 -13.34 9.61 -6.57
C GLY A 3 -12.06 8.97 -6.06
N VAL A 4 -11.70 7.82 -6.61
CA VAL A 4 -10.48 7.09 -6.27
C VAL A 4 -9.51 7.22 -7.44
N ASN A 5 -8.34 7.79 -7.17
CA ASN A 5 -7.24 7.75 -8.12
C ASN A 5 -6.55 6.39 -8.00
N ARG A 6 -6.76 5.52 -9.00
CA ARG A 6 -6.01 4.27 -9.13
C ARG A 6 -4.79 4.56 -9.98
N SER A 7 -3.61 4.23 -9.49
CA SER A 7 -2.38 4.38 -10.28
C SER A 7 -1.49 3.16 -10.13
N ASP A 8 -1.09 2.57 -11.25
CA ASP A 8 -0.14 1.47 -11.31
C ASP A 8 1.24 2.03 -11.68
N CYS A 9 2.26 1.76 -10.86
CA CYS A 9 3.60 2.30 -11.03
C CYS A 9 4.65 1.34 -10.47
N SER A 10 5.84 1.32 -11.08
CA SER A 10 6.95 0.47 -10.64
C SER A 10 7.80 1.09 -9.52
N ASP A 11 7.79 2.41 -9.37
CA ASP A 11 8.64 3.14 -8.43
C ASP A 11 7.84 4.24 -7.72
N MET A 12 7.91 4.28 -6.39
CA MET A 12 7.11 5.17 -5.56
C MET A 12 7.84 5.55 -4.28
N LEU A 13 7.70 6.82 -3.88
CA LEU A 13 8.09 7.30 -2.56
C LEU A 13 6.84 7.60 -1.72
N ILE A 14 6.77 7.02 -0.51
CA ILE A 14 5.72 7.30 0.47
C ILE A 14 6.38 7.95 1.69
N PHE A 15 5.98 9.19 2.00
CA PHE A 15 6.44 9.89 3.20
C PHE A 15 5.39 9.78 4.29
N LEU A 16 5.84 9.38 5.49
CA LEU A 16 5.01 9.28 6.68
C LEU A 16 5.42 10.35 7.70
N GLU A 17 4.44 10.96 8.36
CA GLU A 17 4.62 11.89 9.47
C GLU A 17 3.58 11.57 10.54
N GLU A 18 4.01 11.45 11.80
CA GLU A 18 3.12 11.10 12.92
C GLU A 18 2.27 9.83 12.66
N SER A 19 2.88 8.80 12.06
CA SER A 19 2.19 7.55 11.66
C SER A 19 1.06 7.72 10.64
N LYS A 20 0.99 8.86 9.94
CA LYS A 20 0.04 9.13 8.86
C LYS A 20 0.78 9.37 7.55
N ILE A 21 0.10 9.11 6.44
CA ILE A 21 0.64 9.41 5.10
C ILE A 21 0.66 10.93 4.92
N LYS A 22 1.85 11.48 4.67
CA LYS A 22 2.08 12.88 4.37
C LYS A 22 2.05 13.14 2.86
N SER A 23 2.75 12.31 2.09
CA SER A 23 2.75 12.40 0.62
C SER A 23 3.09 11.07 -0.04
N ILE A 24 2.64 10.94 -1.29
CA ILE A 24 2.95 9.84 -2.18
C ILE A 24 3.43 10.44 -3.50
N THR A 25 4.60 10.01 -3.97
CA THR A 25 5.18 10.42 -5.26
C THR A 25 5.38 9.18 -6.13
N LEU A 26 4.78 9.16 -7.32
CA LEU A 26 4.97 8.11 -8.32
C LEU A 26 6.13 8.50 -9.26
N ILE A 27 7.11 7.62 -9.42
CA ILE A 27 8.31 7.86 -10.21
C ILE A 27 8.24 7.00 -11.48
N ASN A 28 8.40 7.64 -12.65
CA ASN A 28 8.35 7.02 -13.98
C ASN A 28 7.01 6.34 -14.36
N GLN A 29 6.33 6.90 -15.35
CA GLN A 29 5.18 6.29 -16.05
C GLN A 29 4.06 5.75 -15.15
N PRO A 30 3.41 6.58 -14.30
CA PRO A 30 2.19 6.15 -13.64
C PRO A 30 1.06 6.01 -14.67
N ASP A 31 0.51 4.82 -14.84
CA ASP A 31 -0.78 4.65 -15.51
C ASP A 31 -1.87 4.92 -14.46
N ALA A 32 -2.51 6.08 -14.57
CA ALA A 32 -3.44 6.59 -13.58
C ALA A 32 -4.83 6.77 -14.18
N THR A 33 -5.83 6.15 -13.55
CA THR A 33 -7.24 6.31 -13.89
C THR A 33 -8.01 6.79 -12.67
N LEU A 34 -8.75 7.89 -12.82
CA LEU A 34 -9.64 8.40 -11.80
C LEU A 34 -11.03 7.76 -11.96
N TYR A 35 -11.42 6.93 -10.99
CA TYR A 35 -12.72 6.28 -10.98
C TYR A 35 -13.68 6.97 -10.01
N PRO A 36 -14.97 7.09 -10.35
CA PRO A 36 -16.03 7.29 -9.36
C PRO A 36 -16.03 6.15 -8.34
N VAL A 37 -16.27 6.44 -7.05
CA VAL A 37 -16.19 5.44 -5.96
C VAL A 37 -17.12 4.24 -6.20
N ASN A 38 -18.27 4.46 -6.83
CA ASN A 38 -19.29 3.45 -7.12
C ASN A 38 -18.95 2.53 -8.32
N GLU A 39 -17.89 2.82 -9.08
CA GLU A 39 -17.50 2.05 -10.26
C GLU A 39 -16.35 1.07 -10.00
N LEU A 40 -15.69 1.19 -8.84
CA LEU A 40 -14.64 0.25 -8.41
C LEU A 40 -15.24 -0.88 -7.59
N SER A 41 -14.87 -2.12 -7.93
CA SER A 41 -15.21 -3.25 -7.07
C SER A 41 -14.43 -3.18 -5.75
N PRO A 42 -14.96 -3.75 -4.65
CA PRO A 42 -14.27 -3.73 -3.36
C PRO A 42 -12.86 -4.36 -3.36
N SER A 43 -12.58 -5.29 -4.28
CA SER A 43 -11.25 -5.88 -4.41
C SER A 43 -10.23 -4.90 -5.00
N GLU A 44 -10.65 -3.99 -5.88
CA GLU A 44 -9.76 -2.97 -6.47
C GLU A 44 -9.41 -1.84 -5.50
N LEU A 45 -10.11 -1.74 -4.36
CA LEU A 45 -9.76 -0.83 -3.28
C LEU A 45 -8.62 -1.36 -2.39
N LYS A 46 -8.20 -2.61 -2.60
CA LYS A 46 -7.10 -3.26 -1.87
C LYS A 46 -5.95 -3.55 -2.81
N LEU A 47 -4.73 -3.54 -2.28
CA LEU A 47 -3.56 -3.94 -3.05
C LEU A 47 -3.70 -5.40 -3.48
N LYS A 48 -3.58 -5.66 -4.78
CA LYS A 48 -3.73 -7.00 -5.36
C LYS A 48 -2.69 -7.95 -4.75
N GLY A 49 -3.16 -9.10 -4.28
CA GLY A 49 -2.30 -10.13 -3.67
C GLY A 49 -1.77 -9.76 -2.27
N PHE A 50 -2.24 -8.67 -1.66
CA PHE A 50 -1.86 -8.32 -0.31
C PHE A 50 -2.33 -9.38 0.69
N VAL A 51 -1.37 -9.94 1.42
CA VAL A 51 -1.60 -10.86 2.53
C VAL A 51 -1.09 -10.20 3.80
N TRP A 52 -1.98 -9.97 4.77
CA TRP A 52 -1.60 -9.41 6.06
C TRP A 52 -0.94 -10.49 6.93
N MET A 53 0.39 -10.49 6.97
CA MET A 53 1.19 -11.46 7.73
C MET A 53 1.45 -10.97 9.17
N SER A 54 0.40 -10.64 9.92
CA SER A 54 0.54 -10.16 11.31
C SER A 54 1.30 -11.12 12.20
N ASP A 55 1.14 -12.42 11.96
CA ASP A 55 1.71 -13.49 12.79
C ASP A 55 3.24 -13.56 12.66
N LEU A 56 3.79 -12.97 11.59
CA LEU A 56 5.23 -12.85 11.38
C LEU A 56 5.81 -11.55 11.96
N ARG A 57 4.96 -10.63 12.47
CA ARG A 57 5.41 -9.35 13.00
C ARG A 57 6.28 -9.55 14.25
N PRO A 58 7.54 -9.07 14.26
CA PRO A 58 8.37 -9.07 15.47
C PRO A 58 7.69 -8.32 16.62
N THR A 59 7.62 -8.96 17.78
CA THR A 59 7.09 -8.41 19.04
C THR A 59 8.20 -8.01 20.00
N SER A 60 9.39 -8.60 19.87
CA SER A 60 10.58 -8.23 20.62
C SER A 60 11.80 -8.13 19.70
N LYS A 61 12.91 -7.55 20.20
CA LYS A 61 14.14 -7.38 19.42
C LYS A 61 14.76 -8.72 19.04
N GLU A 62 14.58 -9.73 19.87
CA GLU A 62 15.12 -11.08 19.72
C GLU A 62 14.47 -11.82 18.54
N ASP A 63 13.29 -11.38 18.11
CA ASP A 63 12.53 -12.01 17.02
C ASP A 63 13.25 -11.94 15.67
N ILE A 64 14.18 -11.00 15.49
CA ILE A 64 15.02 -10.89 14.28
C ILE A 64 15.98 -12.08 14.12
N PHE A 65 16.26 -12.81 15.20
CA PHE A 65 17.14 -13.98 15.21
C PHE A 65 16.37 -15.31 15.13
N ARG A 66 15.03 -15.27 15.03
CA ARG A 66 14.22 -16.48 14.84
C ARG A 66 14.57 -17.08 13.47
N LYS A 67 15.10 -18.31 13.48
CA LYS A 67 15.23 -19.10 12.24
C LYS A 67 13.84 -19.61 11.87
N PHE A 68 13.20 -18.97 10.90
CA PHE A 68 12.05 -19.56 10.22
C PHE A 68 12.57 -20.81 9.49
N ARG A 69 12.07 -21.99 9.88
CA ARG A 69 12.45 -23.28 9.30
C ARG A 69 11.51 -23.64 8.17
#